data_AF-A0A849E6Q8-F1
#
_entry.id   AF-A0A849E6Q8-F1
#
_cell.length_a   1.000
_cell.length_b   1.000
_cell.length_c   1.000
_cell.angle_alpha   90.00
_cell.angle_beta   90.00
_cell.angle_gamma   90.00
#
_symmetry.space_group_name_H-M   'P 1'
#
loop_
_entity.id
_entity.type
_entity.pdbx_description
1 polymer ?
#
loop_
_entity_poly.entity_id
_entity_poly.type
_entity_poly.pdbx_seq_one_letter_code
_entity_poly.pdbx_strand_id
1 'polypeptide(L)'
;MRLDDEQASSNVEDRRGQRGRRGGFRIPMGRRGGGGIGIGTIVILGIMWLVFGINPLEMLGGGGLQQQTQQIPQTQQQQSPAANDDMGKFASKVLSTTERTWARIFKENGRQYEAPRMVLFSGYVQSACGAAQSAMGPYYCPRDTKIYLDLSFFRDMSTRLGASGDFA
;
A
#
# COMPACT_ATOMS: atom_id res chain seq x y z
N MET A 1 9.77 -19.63 -24.90
CA MET A 1 9.73 -18.15 -24.95
C MET A 1 10.71 -17.62 -23.92
N ARG A 2 11.61 -16.73 -24.30
CA ARG A 2 12.46 -16.00 -23.34
C ARG A 2 11.71 -14.73 -22.92
N LEU A 3 11.61 -14.46 -21.62
CA LEU A 3 10.96 -13.25 -21.12
C LEU A 3 11.76 -11.98 -21.44
N ASP A 4 13.06 -12.09 -21.73
CA ASP A 4 13.92 -10.95 -22.07
C ASP A 4 13.41 -10.20 -23.30
N ASP A 5 12.86 -10.92 -24.27
CA ASP A 5 12.33 -10.39 -25.53
C ASP A 5 10.91 -9.83 -25.41
N GLU A 6 10.29 -9.96 -24.23
CA GLU A 6 8.91 -9.55 -24.01
C GLU A 6 8.78 -8.06 -23.64
N GLN A 7 7.77 -7.41 -24.24
CA GLN A 7 7.40 -6.06 -23.87
C GLN A 7 6.64 -6.06 -22.54
N ALA A 8 6.97 -5.11 -21.66
CA ALA A 8 6.25 -4.88 -20.42
C ALA A 8 4.78 -4.47 -20.69
N SER A 9 3.84 -4.99 -19.90
CA SER A 9 2.44 -4.58 -19.99
C SER A 9 2.26 -3.13 -19.50
N SER A 10 1.41 -2.38 -20.19
CA SER A 10 0.97 -1.05 -19.78
C SER A 10 -0.12 -1.08 -18.70
N ASN A 11 -0.69 -2.25 -18.40
CA ASN A 11 -1.77 -2.42 -17.41
C ASN A 11 -1.23 -2.60 -15.99
N VAL A 12 -0.16 -1.90 -15.62
CA VAL A 12 0.48 -2.01 -14.30
C VAL A 12 0.36 -0.69 -13.54
N GLU A 13 -0.20 -0.75 -12.33
CA GLU A 13 -0.28 0.34 -11.37
C GLU A 13 0.69 0.07 -10.22
N ASP A 14 1.77 0.85 -10.12
CA ASP A 14 2.69 0.73 -8.98
C ASP A 14 2.20 1.59 -7.79
N ARG A 15 1.74 0.92 -6.75
CA ARG A 15 1.31 1.50 -5.46
C ARG A 15 2.25 1.16 -4.31
N ARG A 16 3.42 0.60 -4.60
CA ARG A 16 4.43 0.33 -3.58
C ARG A 16 4.93 1.65 -2.98
N GLY A 17 5.17 1.67 -1.68
CA GLY A 17 5.62 2.87 -0.97
C GLY A 17 4.58 4.00 -0.88
N GLN A 18 3.38 3.83 -1.46
CA GLN A 18 2.23 4.68 -1.18
C GLN A 18 1.74 4.33 0.23
N ARG A 19 2.43 4.85 1.25
CA ARG A 19 1.88 4.92 2.60
C ARG A 19 0.55 5.62 2.41
N GLY A 20 -0.54 4.89 2.65
CA GLY A 20 -1.88 5.42 2.59
C GLY A 20 -1.80 6.78 3.26
N ARG A 21 -2.17 7.82 2.51
CA ARG A 21 -2.30 9.18 3.00
C ARG A 21 -3.49 9.16 3.98
N ARG A 22 -3.38 8.36 5.06
CA ARG A 22 -4.11 8.49 6.30
C ARG A 22 -3.98 9.96 6.54
N GLY A 23 -5.10 10.67 6.46
CA GLY A 23 -5.18 12.10 6.64
C GLY A 23 -4.46 12.42 7.93
N GLY A 24 -3.16 12.71 7.80
CA GLY A 24 -2.43 13.46 8.77
C GLY A 24 -3.19 14.74 8.73
N PHE A 25 -3.99 14.92 9.77
CA PHE A 25 -4.62 16.16 10.15
C PHE A 25 -3.50 17.19 9.99
N ARG A 26 -3.43 17.83 8.82
CA ARG A 26 -2.71 19.07 8.67
C ARG A 26 -3.58 20.01 9.47
N ILE A 27 -3.36 20.02 10.79
CA ILE A 27 -3.63 21.20 11.57
C ILE A 27 -3.01 22.30 10.70
N PRO A 28 -3.80 23.26 10.19
CA PRO A 28 -3.25 24.41 9.55
C PRO A 28 -2.49 25.13 10.65
N MET A 29 -1.23 24.75 10.84
CA MET A 29 -0.29 25.50 11.65
C MET A 29 -0.03 26.74 10.81
N GLY A 30 -0.95 27.70 11.02
CA GLY A 30 -0.93 29.01 10.44
C GLY A 30 0.45 29.56 10.68
N ARG A 31 1.23 29.58 9.61
CA ARG A 31 2.51 30.25 9.52
C ARG A 31 2.23 31.74 9.55
N ARG A 32 1.99 32.29 10.74
CA ARG A 32 2.09 33.72 11.02
C ARG A 32 2.32 33.91 12.51
N GLY A 33 3.36 34.66 12.83
CA GLY A 33 3.96 34.72 14.15
C GLY A 33 3.05 35.21 15.27
N GLY A 34 3.52 34.98 16.50
CA GLY A 34 2.90 35.45 17.73
C GLY A 34 2.33 34.29 18.53
N GLY A 35 2.99 33.94 19.63
CA GLY A 35 2.53 32.90 20.56
C GLY A 35 1.12 33.17 21.05
N GLY A 36 0.24 32.18 20.88
CA GLY A 36 -1.12 32.22 21.40
C GLY A 36 -1.82 30.92 21.08
N ILE A 37 -2.16 30.16 22.12
CA ILE A 37 -3.10 29.06 22.02
C ILE A 37 -4.41 29.66 21.51
N GLY A 38 -4.75 29.40 20.25
CA GLY A 38 -5.92 30.00 19.63
C GLY A 38 -7.19 29.61 20.39
N ILE A 39 -8.12 30.54 20.56
CA ILE A 39 -9.38 30.35 21.29
C ILE A 39 -10.12 29.08 20.83
N GLY A 40 -10.01 28.71 19.54
CA GLY A 40 -10.56 27.46 19.01
C GLY A 40 -10.01 26.18 19.67
N THR A 41 -8.73 26.14 20.01
CA THR A 41 -8.14 25.00 20.76
C THR A 41 -8.67 24.92 22.18
N ILE A 42 -8.88 26.06 22.85
CA ILE A 42 -9.45 26.12 24.20
C ILE A 42 -10.90 25.62 24.20
N VAL A 43 -11.69 26.01 23.21
CA VAL A 43 -13.09 25.57 23.08
C VAL A 43 -13.17 24.05 22.83
N ILE A 44 -12.32 23.51 21.96
CA ILE A 44 -12.29 22.06 21.69
C ILE A 44 -11.88 21.27 22.96
N LEU A 45 -10.87 21.75 23.69
CA LEU A 45 -10.45 21.14 24.96
C LEU A 45 -11.56 21.23 26.01
N GLY A 46 -12.29 22.35 26.08
CA GLY A 46 -13.44 22.52 26.98
C GLY A 46 -14.61 21.59 26.64
N ILE A 47 -14.89 21.38 25.37
CA ILE A 47 -15.94 20.42 24.93
C ILE A 47 -15.53 18.98 25.26
N MET A 48 -14.26 18.61 24.99
CA MET A 48 -13.76 17.28 25.38
C MET A 48 -13.84 17.07 26.91
N TRP A 49 -13.50 18.09 27.69
CA TRP A 49 -13.62 18.04 29.15
C TRP A 49 -15.07 17.89 29.61
N LEU A 50 -16.01 18.63 29.02
CA LEU A 50 -17.42 18.62 29.41
C LEU A 50 -18.15 17.33 29.01
N VAL A 51 -17.77 16.73 27.87
CA VAL A 51 -18.43 15.52 27.35
C VAL A 51 -17.80 14.23 27.89
N PHE A 52 -16.47 14.19 28.04
CA PHE A 52 -15.75 12.97 28.40
C PHE A 52 -15.14 12.99 29.81
N GLY A 53 -15.16 14.13 30.52
CA GLY A 53 -14.58 14.25 31.87
C GLY A 53 -13.06 14.12 31.92
N ILE A 54 -12.37 14.21 30.77
CA ILE A 54 -10.92 14.00 30.65
C ILE A 54 -10.22 15.35 30.81
N ASN A 55 -9.30 15.46 31.77
CA ASN A 55 -8.44 16.63 31.97
C ASN A 55 -7.25 16.62 31.00
N PRO A 56 -7.18 17.52 30.01
CA PRO A 56 -6.09 17.54 29.04
C PRO A 56 -4.74 17.98 29.64
N LEU A 57 -4.75 18.61 30.81
CA LEU A 57 -3.56 18.94 31.58
C LEU A 57 -2.88 17.70 32.19
N GLU A 58 -3.64 16.66 32.55
CA GLU A 58 -3.07 15.40 33.04
C GLU A 58 -2.44 14.59 31.90
N MET A 59 -2.97 14.72 30.68
CA MET A 59 -2.40 14.10 29.49
C MET A 59 -1.09 14.75 29.04
N LEU A 60 -0.91 16.05 29.32
CA LEU A 60 0.33 16.78 29.05
C LEU A 60 1.37 16.61 30.18
N GLY A 61 0.91 16.25 31.38
CA GLY A 61 1.71 16.03 32.59
C GLY A 61 1.80 14.56 33.00
N GLY A 62 2.35 13.70 32.14
CA GLY A 62 2.98 12.44 32.57
C GLY A 62 2.13 11.49 33.42
N GLY A 63 0.93 11.11 32.97
CA GLY A 63 0.13 10.04 33.59
C GLY A 63 -0.54 9.17 32.53
N GLY A 64 0.13 8.09 32.11
CA GLY A 64 -0.28 7.26 30.99
C GLY A 64 -1.55 6.45 31.25
N LEU A 65 -2.58 6.67 30.46
CA LEU A 65 -3.55 5.64 30.11
C LEU A 65 -2.88 4.68 29.13
N GLN A 66 -2.43 3.52 29.64
CA GLN A 66 -1.99 2.38 28.86
C GLN A 66 -3.16 1.86 28.00
N GLN A 67 -3.33 2.44 26.83
CA GLN A 67 -4.06 1.80 25.76
C GLN A 67 -3.07 0.86 25.06
N GLN A 68 -3.15 -0.42 25.42
CA GLN A 68 -2.39 -1.52 24.83
C GLN A 68 -2.75 -1.65 23.34
N THR A 69 -2.14 -0.82 22.51
CA THR A 69 -2.09 -1.05 21.07
C THR A 69 -0.88 -1.93 20.85
N GLN A 70 -1.10 -3.18 20.44
CA GLN A 70 -0.04 -4.08 19.98
C GLN A 70 0.83 -3.33 18.96
N GLN A 71 2.03 -2.95 19.39
CA GLN A 71 3.09 -2.46 18.53
C GLN A 71 3.56 -3.64 17.68
N ILE A 72 3.01 -3.74 16.48
CA ILE A 72 3.69 -4.42 15.39
C ILE A 72 4.98 -3.64 15.17
N PRO A 73 6.17 -4.28 15.21
CA PRO A 73 7.42 -3.57 14.95
C PRO A 73 7.33 -2.91 13.58
N GLN A 74 7.33 -1.57 13.56
CA GLN A 74 7.59 -0.82 12.34
C GLN A 74 9.06 -1.05 12.02
N THR A 75 9.35 -2.14 11.31
CA THR A 75 10.54 -2.18 10.48
C THR A 75 10.41 -0.99 9.54
N GLN A 76 11.38 -0.07 9.62
CA GLN A 76 11.55 0.98 8.64
C GLN A 76 11.75 0.27 7.29
N GLN A 77 10.65 0.06 6.57
CA GLN A 77 10.71 -0.37 5.19
C GLN A 77 11.34 0.79 4.45
N GLN A 78 12.64 0.62 4.24
CA GLN A 78 13.49 1.42 3.39
C GLN A 78 12.69 1.71 2.13
N GLN A 79 12.44 2.99 1.87
CA GLN A 79 11.83 3.46 0.63
C GLN A 79 12.81 3.13 -0.49
N SER A 80 12.73 1.90 -1.01
CA SER A 80 13.51 1.48 -2.17
C SER A 80 12.80 1.94 -3.44
N PRO A 81 13.57 2.25 -4.50
CA PRO A 81 13.06 3.00 -5.64
C PRO A 81 11.91 2.29 -6.33
N ALA A 82 10.88 3.07 -6.63
CA ALA A 82 9.69 2.69 -7.39
C ALA A 82 10.04 2.06 -8.75
N ALA A 83 9.17 1.15 -9.21
CA ALA A 83 8.99 0.70 -10.60
C ALA A 83 10.18 0.12 -11.40
N ASN A 84 11.42 0.15 -10.88
CA ASN A 84 12.62 -0.23 -11.64
C ASN A 84 13.34 -1.49 -11.13
N ASP A 85 12.75 -2.21 -10.18
CA ASP A 85 13.27 -3.51 -9.77
C ASP A 85 13.00 -4.57 -10.85
N ASP A 86 13.97 -5.45 -11.08
CA ASP A 86 13.87 -6.49 -12.11
C ASP A 86 12.66 -7.40 -11.90
N MET A 87 12.23 -7.55 -10.64
CA MET A 87 11.01 -8.27 -10.27
C MET A 87 9.72 -7.59 -10.76
N GLY A 88 9.62 -6.26 -10.67
CA GLY A 88 8.48 -5.52 -11.20
C GLY A 88 8.40 -5.61 -12.72
N LYS A 89 9.55 -5.52 -13.40
CA LYS A 89 9.66 -5.72 -14.86
C LYS A 89 9.26 -7.13 -15.26
N PHE A 90 9.74 -8.13 -14.53
CA PHE A 90 9.38 -9.53 -14.73
C PHE A 90 7.86 -9.73 -14.62
N ALA A 91 7.25 -9.26 -13.53
CA ALA A 91 5.80 -9.35 -13.33
C ALA A 91 5.03 -8.67 -14.47
N SER A 92 5.48 -7.49 -14.92
CA SER A 92 4.86 -6.77 -16.04
C SER A 92 4.97 -7.54 -17.38
N LYS A 93 6.10 -8.21 -17.65
CA LYS A 93 6.29 -9.05 -18.84
C LYS A 93 5.45 -10.33 -18.79
N VAL A 94 5.31 -10.93 -17.61
CA VAL A 94 4.40 -12.07 -17.38
C VAL A 94 2.94 -11.66 -17.64
N LEU A 95 2.52 -10.48 -17.16
CA LEU A 95 1.19 -9.94 -17.45
C LEU A 95 0.98 -9.76 -18.96
N SER A 96 1.92 -9.13 -19.65
CA SER A 96 1.88 -8.94 -21.12
C SER A 96 1.71 -10.25 -21.88
N THR A 97 2.49 -11.28 -21.50
CA THR A 97 2.39 -12.61 -22.11
C THR A 97 1.02 -13.25 -21.85
N THR A 98 0.49 -13.08 -20.64
CA THR A 98 -0.84 -13.56 -20.24
C THR A 98 -1.93 -12.89 -21.07
N GLU A 99 -1.87 -11.56 -21.20
CA GLU A 99 -2.83 -10.78 -21.98
C GLU A 99 -2.88 -11.21 -23.44
N ARG A 100 -1.73 -11.38 -24.10
CA ARG A 100 -1.69 -11.85 -25.49
C ARG A 100 -2.21 -13.26 -25.66
N THR A 101 -1.85 -14.15 -24.73
CA THR A 101 -2.29 -15.56 -24.77
C THR A 101 -3.81 -15.64 -24.65
N TRP A 102 -4.38 -14.97 -23.66
CA TRP A 102 -5.83 -14.99 -23.44
C TRP A 102 -6.59 -14.20 -24.50
N ALA A 103 -6.06 -13.07 -25.00
CA ALA A 103 -6.66 -12.34 -26.10
C ALA A 103 -6.78 -13.22 -27.35
N ARG A 104 -5.76 -14.04 -27.67
CA ARG A 104 -5.82 -15.00 -28.78
C ARG A 104 -6.90 -16.05 -28.53
N ILE A 105 -6.86 -16.73 -27.39
CA ILE A 105 -7.81 -17.81 -27.04
C ILE A 105 -9.26 -17.30 -27.07
N PHE A 106 -9.53 -16.13 -26.50
CA PHE A 106 -10.87 -15.55 -26.50
C PHE A 106 -11.33 -15.22 -27.91
N LYS A 107 -10.45 -14.61 -28.73
CA LYS A 107 -10.75 -14.30 -30.14
C LYS A 107 -11.09 -15.55 -30.95
N GLU A 108 -10.35 -16.64 -30.77
CA GLU A 108 -10.62 -17.94 -31.41
C GLU A 108 -11.97 -18.53 -31.00
N ASN A 109 -12.46 -18.18 -29.81
CA ASN A 109 -13.75 -18.61 -29.28
C ASN A 109 -14.87 -17.56 -29.50
N GLY A 110 -14.65 -16.56 -30.38
CA GLY A 110 -15.64 -15.52 -30.68
C GLY A 110 -15.98 -14.61 -29.50
N ARG A 111 -15.08 -14.49 -28.51
CA ARG A 111 -15.24 -13.62 -27.33
C ARG A 111 -14.15 -12.55 -27.28
N GLN A 112 -14.41 -11.51 -26.49
CA GLN A 112 -13.43 -10.47 -26.19
C GLN A 112 -12.82 -10.73 -24.81
N TYR A 113 -11.48 -10.68 -24.74
CA TYR A 113 -10.76 -10.72 -23.47
C TYR A 113 -10.66 -9.30 -22.88
N GLU A 114 -11.06 -9.16 -21.63
CA GLU A 114 -10.87 -7.92 -20.86
C GLU A 114 -9.61 -8.07 -20.01
N ALA A 115 -8.56 -7.34 -20.40
CA ALA A 115 -7.28 -7.36 -19.69
C ALA A 115 -7.42 -6.68 -18.32
N PRO A 116 -7.12 -7.37 -17.20
CA PRO A 116 -7.18 -6.76 -15.88
C PRO A 116 -5.97 -5.83 -15.66
N ARG A 117 -6.13 -4.84 -14.78
CA ARG A 117 -4.98 -4.05 -14.31
C ARG A 117 -4.29 -4.74 -13.14
N MET A 118 -2.97 -4.82 -13.16
CA MET A 118 -2.18 -5.33 -12.03
C MET A 118 -1.71 -4.19 -11.13
N VAL A 119 -2.06 -4.25 -9.86
CA VAL A 119 -1.62 -3.34 -8.81
C VAL A 119 -0.47 -3.97 -8.05
N LEU A 120 0.72 -3.38 -8.16
CA LEU A 120 1.86 -3.73 -7.32
C LEU A 120 1.75 -2.96 -6.00
N PHE A 121 1.82 -3.65 -4.85
CA PHE A 121 1.73 -3.00 -3.54
C PHE A 121 2.73 -3.57 -2.53
N SER A 122 2.84 -2.96 -1.35
CA SER A 122 3.67 -3.44 -0.24
C SER A 122 3.03 -3.07 1.10
N GLY A 123 2.99 -4.03 2.03
CA GLY A 123 2.35 -3.94 3.34
C GLY A 123 0.82 -4.08 3.28
N TYR A 124 0.16 -3.10 2.66
CA TYR A 124 -1.29 -2.96 2.69
C TYR A 124 -1.83 -2.39 1.39
N VAL A 125 -3.00 -2.88 0.97
CA VAL A 125 -3.77 -2.29 -0.13
C VAL A 125 -5.27 -2.37 0.12
N GLN A 126 -5.98 -1.32 -0.27
CA GLN A 126 -7.44 -1.33 -0.32
C GLN A 126 -7.89 -1.67 -1.74
N SER A 127 -8.62 -2.78 -1.89
CA SER A 127 -9.33 -3.15 -3.13
C SER A 127 -10.83 -2.87 -3.01
N ALA A 128 -11.56 -2.97 -4.12
CA ALA A 128 -13.02 -2.94 -4.09
C ALA A 128 -13.63 -4.17 -3.38
N CYS A 129 -12.86 -5.24 -3.19
CA CYS A 129 -13.27 -6.45 -2.47
C CYS A 129 -12.95 -6.40 -0.98
N GLY A 130 -12.18 -5.42 -0.52
CA GLY A 130 -11.80 -5.24 0.88
C GLY A 130 -10.33 -4.88 1.07
N ALA A 131 -9.92 -4.82 2.34
CA ALA A 131 -8.54 -4.61 2.74
C ALA A 131 -7.73 -5.91 2.56
N ALA A 132 -6.53 -5.82 2.00
CA ALA A 132 -5.60 -6.93 1.88
C ALA A 132 -4.23 -6.56 2.47
N GLN A 133 -3.58 -7.56 3.06
CA GLN A 133 -2.27 -7.43 3.70
C GLN A 133 -1.23 -8.29 2.97
N SER A 134 0.03 -7.84 3.05
CA SER A 134 1.22 -8.55 2.60
C SER A 134 1.41 -9.86 3.35
N ALA A 135 0.99 -10.96 2.72
CA ALA A 135 1.12 -12.37 3.12
C ALA A 135 0.17 -13.25 2.27
N MET A 136 -0.82 -12.62 1.65
CA MET A 136 -1.74 -13.24 0.70
C MET A 136 -1.05 -13.23 -0.67
N GLY A 137 -0.96 -14.38 -1.35
CA GLY A 137 -0.48 -14.46 -2.73
C GLY A 137 -1.27 -13.55 -3.69
N PRO A 138 -0.89 -13.50 -4.98
CA PRO A 138 -1.63 -12.68 -5.93
C PRO A 138 -3.12 -13.04 -5.93
N TYR A 139 -3.99 -12.02 -5.93
CA TYR A 139 -5.43 -12.23 -5.96
C TYR A 139 -6.11 -11.30 -6.97
N TYR A 140 -7.23 -11.77 -7.53
CA TYR A 140 -8.07 -11.01 -8.44
C TYR A 140 -9.31 -10.50 -7.71
N CYS A 141 -9.62 -9.21 -7.84
CA CYS A 141 -10.87 -8.63 -7.37
C CYS A 141 -11.82 -8.36 -8.55
N PRO A 142 -12.95 -9.08 -8.67
CA PRO A 142 -13.88 -8.90 -9.79
C PRO A 142 -14.61 -7.54 -9.76
N ARG A 143 -14.67 -6.86 -8.61
CA ARG A 143 -15.39 -5.58 -8.47
C ARG A 143 -14.66 -4.38 -9.09
N ASP A 144 -13.35 -4.47 -9.24
CA ASP A 144 -12.52 -3.43 -9.86
C ASP A 144 -11.66 -3.98 -11.01
N THR A 145 -11.85 -5.26 -11.38
CA THR A 145 -11.13 -5.95 -12.46
C THR A 145 -9.60 -5.85 -12.32
N LYS A 146 -9.10 -5.96 -11.08
CA LYS A 146 -7.68 -5.82 -10.77
C LYS A 146 -7.07 -7.07 -10.17
N ILE A 147 -5.82 -7.32 -10.55
CA ILE A 147 -4.92 -8.26 -9.90
C ILE A 147 -4.08 -7.48 -8.90
N TYR A 148 -3.96 -7.96 -7.67
CA TYR A 148 -3.14 -7.34 -6.64
C TYR A 148 -1.96 -8.25 -6.34
N LEU A 149 -0.74 -7.71 -6.46
CA LEU A 149 0.50 -8.47 -6.29
C LEU A 149 1.45 -7.72 -5.36
N ASP A 150 1.85 -8.39 -4.29
CA ASP A 150 2.92 -7.90 -3.41
C ASP A 150 4.22 -8.63 -3.73
N LEU A 151 5.23 -7.85 -4.15
CA LEU A 151 6.55 -8.36 -4.50
C LEU A 151 7.51 -8.41 -3.30
N SER A 152 7.11 -7.92 -2.12
CA SER A 152 7.96 -7.86 -0.95
C SER A 152 8.37 -9.25 -0.42
N PHE A 153 7.49 -10.24 -0.56
CA PHE A 153 7.77 -11.64 -0.18
C PHE A 153 8.94 -12.25 -0.97
N PHE A 154 9.01 -12.00 -2.28
CA PHE A 154 10.09 -12.53 -3.13
C PHE A 154 11.46 -11.95 -2.75
N ARG A 155 11.49 -10.67 -2.35
CA ARG A 155 12.70 -10.04 -1.82
C ARG A 155 13.13 -10.64 -0.48
N ASP A 156 12.19 -11.07 0.37
CA ASP A 156 12.52 -11.71 1.64
C ASP A 156 13.10 -13.12 1.42
N MET A 157 12.61 -13.88 0.44
CA MET A 157 13.21 -15.17 0.06
C MET A 157 14.65 -15.01 -0.44
N SER A 158 14.83 -14.06 -1.35
CA SER A 158 16.12 -13.59 -1.87
C SER A 158 17.13 -13.29 -0.77
N THR A 159 16.78 -12.38 0.14
CA THR A 159 17.73 -11.84 1.11
C THR A 159 17.91 -12.71 2.35
N ARG A 160 16.93 -13.54 2.75
CA ARG A 160 16.98 -14.29 4.03
C ARG A 160 17.21 -15.78 3.88
N LEU A 161 16.85 -16.37 2.75
CA LEU A 161 16.91 -17.83 2.58
C LEU A 161 18.10 -18.27 1.72
N GLY A 162 18.87 -17.34 1.15
CA GLY A 162 20.05 -17.65 0.34
C GLY A 162 19.72 -18.57 -0.84
N ALA A 163 18.47 -18.54 -1.30
CA ALA A 163 18.08 -19.25 -2.50
C ALA A 163 18.93 -18.72 -3.67
N SER A 164 19.32 -19.60 -4.58
CA SER A 164 20.03 -19.20 -5.80
C SER A 164 19.11 -19.46 -6.99
N GLY A 165 18.85 -18.40 -7.76
CA GLY A 165 18.01 -18.39 -8.96
C GLY A 165 17.56 -16.97 -9.29
N ASP A 166 17.02 -16.72 -10.49
CA ASP A 166 16.59 -15.37 -10.96
C ASP A 166 15.53 -14.67 -10.08
N PHE A 167 15.12 -15.30 -8.98
CA PHE A 167 14.11 -14.83 -8.03
C PHE A 167 14.64 -14.79 -6.59
N ALA A 168 15.96 -14.85 -6.42
CA ALA A 168 16.64 -14.80 -5.14
C ALA A 168 17.88 -13.90 -5.17
#